data_AF-A0A420D7Q6-F1
#
_entry.id   AF-A0A420D7Q6-F1
#
_cell.length_a   1.000
_cell.length_b   1.000
_cell.length_c   1.000
_cell.angle_alpha   90.00
_cell.angle_beta   90.00
_cell.angle_gamma   90.00
#
_symmetry.space_group_name_H-M   'P 1'
#
loop_
_entity.id
_entity.type
_entity.pdbx_description
1 polymer ?
#
loop_
_entity_poly.entity_id
_entity_poly.type
_entity_poly.pdbx_seq_one_letter_code
_entity_poly.pdbx_strand_id
1 'polypeptide(L)'
;MRSTYKYTEDSIRQIEYLIPRLKYSLYPTKIIKWLENFDESDVPFALDILRIFEYISFPEFMSRLDSLLKELLKEIPKEDKIIVFPYGKVGKSGTLVTYPLRNTTAFKKRSTNILLSHDFEYIESPEQYKHIIFLDDFIGSGKTFCDEFESSGIKNWLTKYKIKNIYLLSAIIMNDGKKKIETNYANITIVSEVRHNLFDDKFSPYKAFSNDTFKSVRAIVNKYGNKIPVNRPPNQFLPMGYENSASSIAFFHGTPNNTISLIWGKTKDWNSLYPRRADVRMSEARELKKEINYYLSICDKLGINLTSGINLIGERPDMRQDSTKKIREQNHAAITLLFLKNKGYENIFICQILGITREEIRYLYIELKNKGLVTNNFRTITNEGKSLLFKLSRVTKSKKIRNETENNLIIKKYLYLPKMFKGLT
;
A
#
# COMPACT_ATOMS: atom_id res chain seq x y z
N MET A 1 9.13 27.87 -13.52
CA MET A 1 10.22 27.80 -12.52
C MET A 1 9.79 26.85 -11.43
N ARG A 2 10.57 25.78 -11.15
CA ARG A 2 10.35 24.97 -9.94
C ARG A 2 10.76 25.83 -8.75
N SER A 3 9.91 25.97 -7.73
CA SER A 3 10.31 26.66 -6.51
C SER A 3 11.45 25.84 -5.89
N THR A 4 12.59 26.46 -5.62
CA THR A 4 13.64 25.84 -4.82
C THR A 4 13.19 25.95 -3.38
N TYR A 5 12.47 24.93 -2.91
CA TYR A 5 12.09 24.84 -1.50
C TYR A 5 13.32 25.03 -0.61
N LYS A 6 13.33 26.11 0.19
CA LYS A 6 14.44 26.43 1.07
C LYS A 6 14.34 25.58 2.33
N TYR A 7 15.31 24.70 2.49
CA TYR A 7 15.45 23.85 3.67
C TYR A 7 15.76 24.71 4.90
N THR A 8 14.81 24.81 5.83
CA THR A 8 15.03 25.35 7.18
C THR A 8 15.03 24.22 8.20
N GLU A 9 15.69 24.41 9.35
CA GLU A 9 15.69 23.41 10.43
C GLU A 9 14.25 23.08 10.88
N ASP A 10 13.39 24.09 10.96
CA ASP A 10 11.97 23.93 11.30
C ASP A 10 11.21 23.08 10.28
N SER A 11 11.49 23.26 8.99
CA SER A 11 10.85 22.47 7.94
C SER A 11 11.22 20.98 8.03
N ILE A 12 12.47 20.67 8.39
CA ILE A 12 12.95 19.30 8.57
C ILE A 12 12.27 18.66 9.78
N ARG A 13 12.19 19.38 10.91
CA ARG A 13 11.49 18.92 12.11
C ARG A 13 10.02 18.65 11.85
N GLN A 14 9.33 19.53 11.11
CA GLN A 14 7.93 19.30 10.73
C GLN A 14 7.73 18.03 9.91
N ILE A 15 8.65 17.73 8.99
CA ILE A 15 8.62 16.48 8.23
C ILE A 15 8.86 15.27 9.15
N GLU A 16 9.78 15.36 10.10
CA GLU A 16 10.03 14.30 11.08
C GLU A 16 8.79 13.97 11.92
N TYR A 17 7.99 14.96 12.31
CA TYR A 17 6.72 14.73 13.01
C TYR A 17 5.64 14.07 12.14
N LEU A 18 5.69 14.23 10.81
CA LEU A 18 4.75 13.59 9.90
C LEU A 18 5.06 12.11 9.66
N ILE A 19 6.33 11.70 9.79
CA ILE A 19 6.75 10.32 9.47
C ILE A 19 6.03 9.27 10.35
N PRO A 20 5.95 9.39 11.69
CA PRO A 20 5.18 8.48 12.53
C PRO A 20 3.69 8.48 12.19
N ARG A 21 3.12 9.65 11.89
CA ARG A 21 1.70 9.77 11.50
C ARG A 21 1.40 9.00 10.21
N LEU A 22 2.30 9.09 9.26
CA LEU A 22 2.27 8.34 8.01
C LEU A 22 2.78 6.90 8.20
N LYS A 23 2.92 6.42 9.44
CA LYS A 23 3.29 5.05 9.79
C LYS A 23 4.56 4.59 9.07
N TYR A 24 5.50 5.52 8.88
CA TYR A 24 6.78 5.29 8.21
C TYR A 24 6.67 4.75 6.78
N SER A 25 5.52 4.90 6.10
CA SER A 25 5.34 4.38 4.73
C SER A 25 6.03 5.19 3.65
N LEU A 26 6.67 6.31 4.02
CA LEU A 26 7.40 7.19 3.11
C LEU A 26 8.74 7.58 3.71
N TYR A 27 9.71 7.87 2.84
CA TYR A 27 10.94 8.55 3.24
C TYR A 27 10.71 10.05 3.34
N PRO A 28 11.44 10.76 4.22
CA PRO A 28 11.45 12.22 4.25
C PRO A 28 11.71 12.83 2.87
N THR A 29 12.62 12.23 2.08
CA THR A 29 12.94 12.70 0.72
C THR A 29 11.77 12.65 -0.25
N LYS A 30 10.81 11.73 -0.07
CA LYS A 30 9.60 11.65 -0.91
C LYS A 30 8.60 12.74 -0.52
N ILE A 31 8.50 13.04 0.77
CA ILE A 31 7.69 14.16 1.28
C ILE A 31 8.27 15.48 0.76
N ILE A 32 9.60 15.67 0.86
CA ILE A 32 10.30 16.86 0.33
C ILE A 32 9.99 17.05 -1.16
N LYS A 33 10.19 16.01 -1.99
CA LYS A 33 9.89 16.08 -3.43
C LYS A 33 8.43 16.40 -3.75
N TRP A 34 7.52 16.02 -2.86
CA TRP A 34 6.11 16.37 -2.98
C TRP A 34 5.85 17.83 -2.60
N LEU A 35 6.53 18.35 -1.55
CA LEU A 35 6.46 19.75 -1.14
C LEU A 35 7.09 20.69 -2.19
N GLU A 36 8.12 20.25 -2.92
CA GLU A 36 8.71 20.97 -4.06
C GLU A 36 7.72 21.22 -5.22
N ASN A 37 6.54 20.58 -5.22
CA ASN A 37 5.49 20.89 -6.19
C ASN A 37 4.76 22.22 -5.88
N PHE A 38 4.90 22.76 -4.67
CA PHE A 38 4.14 23.90 -4.18
C PHE A 38 4.97 25.20 -4.18
N ASP A 39 4.28 26.33 -4.22
CA ASP A 39 4.91 27.64 -4.01
C ASP A 39 5.24 27.77 -2.51
N GLU A 40 6.26 28.56 -2.16
CA GLU A 40 6.75 28.69 -0.78
C GLU A 40 5.64 29.09 0.21
N SER A 41 4.75 29.99 -0.20
CA SER A 41 3.58 30.42 0.60
C SER A 41 2.56 29.32 0.88
N ASP A 42 2.53 28.29 0.03
CA ASP A 42 1.48 27.26 0.03
C ASP A 42 1.95 25.99 0.76
N VAL A 43 3.26 25.86 1.03
CA VAL A 43 3.84 24.71 1.73
C VAL A 43 3.24 24.48 3.12
N PRO A 44 3.03 25.50 3.98
CA PRO A 44 2.39 25.28 5.28
C PRO A 44 1.03 24.58 5.17
N PHE A 45 0.22 24.95 4.18
CA PHE A 45 -1.10 24.33 3.94
C PHE A 45 -0.96 22.92 3.33
N ALA A 46 0.07 22.66 2.52
CA ALA A 46 0.37 21.31 2.05
C ALA A 46 0.76 20.38 3.22
N LEU A 47 1.45 20.90 4.23
CA LEU A 47 1.76 20.15 5.46
C LEU A 47 0.49 19.90 6.29
N ASP A 48 -0.44 20.86 6.36
CA ASP A 48 -1.74 20.67 7.00
C ASP A 48 -2.55 19.54 6.33
N ILE A 49 -2.43 19.37 5.01
CA ILE A 49 -2.97 18.18 4.32
C ILE A 49 -2.43 16.88 4.94
N LEU A 50 -1.12 16.78 5.13
CA LEU A 50 -0.48 15.57 5.69
C LEU A 50 -0.79 15.38 7.18
N ARG A 51 -1.06 16.45 7.92
CA ARG A 51 -1.49 16.40 9.33
C ARG A 51 -2.89 15.81 9.51
N ILE A 52 -3.71 15.78 8.47
CA ILE A 52 -5.03 15.12 8.48
C ILE A 52 -4.99 13.80 7.73
N PHE A 53 -4.13 13.67 6.73
CA PHE A 53 -4.03 12.48 5.89
C PHE A 53 -3.90 11.18 6.69
N GLU A 54 -4.64 10.16 6.26
CA GLU A 54 -4.70 8.84 6.88
C GLU A 54 -4.11 7.81 5.91
N TYR A 55 -2.92 7.29 6.26
CA TYR A 55 -2.37 6.12 5.60
C TYR A 55 -2.78 4.86 6.35
N ILE A 56 -3.34 3.89 5.63
CA ILE A 56 -3.86 2.64 6.18
C ILE A 56 -2.93 1.51 5.80
N SER A 57 -2.25 0.98 6.82
CA SER A 57 -1.33 -0.14 6.66
C SER A 57 -2.10 -1.46 6.48
N PHE A 58 -1.43 -2.51 5.99
CA PHE A 58 -2.06 -3.83 5.86
C PHE A 58 -2.57 -4.39 7.20
N PRO A 59 -1.79 -4.38 8.31
CA PRO A 59 -2.27 -4.87 9.60
C PRO A 59 -3.50 -4.12 10.11
N GLU A 60 -3.53 -2.81 9.90
CA GLU A 60 -4.67 -1.99 10.27
C GLU A 60 -5.89 -2.28 9.41
N PHE A 61 -5.72 -2.37 8.09
CA PHE A 61 -6.80 -2.77 7.17
C PHE A 61 -7.40 -4.12 7.57
N MET A 62 -6.55 -5.10 7.86
CA MET A 62 -6.93 -6.41 8.39
C MET A 62 -7.73 -6.31 9.70
N SER A 63 -7.23 -5.50 10.64
CA SER A 63 -7.87 -5.31 11.95
C SER A 63 -9.25 -4.68 11.82
N ARG A 64 -9.40 -3.69 10.92
CA ARG A 64 -10.68 -3.02 10.66
C ARG A 64 -11.68 -3.98 10.05
N LEU A 65 -11.28 -4.72 9.01
CA LEU A 65 -12.13 -5.74 8.41
C LEU A 65 -12.53 -6.82 9.42
N ASP A 66 -11.62 -7.28 10.28
CA ASP A 66 -11.92 -8.28 11.31
C ASP A 66 -12.92 -7.74 12.35
N SER A 67 -12.77 -6.47 12.76
CA SER A 67 -13.70 -5.82 13.70
C SER A 67 -15.09 -5.63 13.09
N LEU A 68 -15.15 -5.08 11.88
CA LEU A 68 -16.41 -4.83 11.16
C LEU A 68 -17.12 -6.15 10.82
N LEU A 69 -16.37 -7.17 10.38
CA LEU A 69 -16.95 -8.49 10.13
C LEU A 69 -17.43 -9.15 11.44
N LYS A 70 -16.72 -8.99 12.57
CA LYS A 70 -17.20 -9.46 13.88
C LYS A 70 -18.51 -8.81 14.27
N GLU A 71 -18.65 -7.50 14.05
CA GLU A 71 -19.87 -6.75 14.33
C GLU A 71 -21.02 -7.27 13.47
N LEU A 72 -20.83 -7.33 12.15
CA LEU A 72 -21.82 -7.84 11.20
C LEU A 72 -22.26 -9.26 11.55
N LEU A 73 -21.31 -10.16 11.86
CA LEU A 73 -21.62 -11.56 12.15
C LEU A 73 -22.35 -11.79 13.47
N LYS A 74 -22.48 -10.78 14.36
CA LYS A 74 -23.34 -10.87 15.55
C LYS A 74 -24.83 -10.86 15.18
N GLU A 75 -25.18 -10.17 14.10
CA GLU A 75 -26.55 -10.06 13.59
C GLU A 75 -27.00 -11.31 12.80
N ILE A 76 -26.05 -12.20 12.47
CA ILE A 76 -26.33 -13.40 11.67
C ILE A 76 -26.24 -14.66 12.54
N PRO A 77 -27.30 -15.46 12.67
CA PRO A 77 -27.28 -16.74 13.40
C PRO A 77 -26.11 -17.63 12.96
N LYS A 78 -25.45 -18.31 13.90
CA LYS A 78 -24.20 -19.05 13.62
C LYS A 78 -24.34 -20.11 12.51
N GLU A 79 -25.48 -20.79 12.48
CA GLU A 79 -25.77 -21.87 11.53
C GLU A 79 -26.19 -21.38 10.13
N ASP A 80 -26.58 -20.11 10.00
CA ASP A 80 -27.00 -19.58 8.71
C ASP A 80 -25.80 -19.45 7.76
N LYS A 81 -26.02 -19.85 6.50
CA LYS A 81 -25.06 -19.69 5.41
C LYS A 81 -25.08 -18.26 4.85
N ILE A 82 -23.90 -17.79 4.48
CA ILE A 82 -23.63 -16.42 4.05
C ILE A 82 -22.89 -16.45 2.72
N ILE A 83 -23.31 -15.61 1.78
CA ILE A 83 -22.53 -15.31 0.58
C ILE A 83 -21.73 -14.05 0.86
N VAL A 84 -20.43 -14.06 0.61
CA VAL A 84 -19.62 -12.84 0.49
C VAL A 84 -19.36 -12.62 -0.98
N PHE A 85 -19.77 -11.45 -1.48
CA PHE A 85 -19.70 -11.05 -2.87
C PHE A 85 -18.83 -9.80 -3.03
N PRO A 86 -17.54 -9.95 -3.37
CA PRO A 86 -16.69 -8.82 -3.68
C PRO A 86 -17.07 -8.27 -5.04
N TYR A 87 -17.62 -7.05 -5.05
CA TYR A 87 -18.15 -6.40 -6.24
C TYR A 87 -17.06 -5.59 -6.96
N GLY A 88 -17.31 -5.28 -8.22
CA GLY A 88 -16.37 -4.60 -9.11
C GLY A 88 -15.52 -5.55 -9.96
N LYS A 89 -14.86 -5.00 -10.99
CA LYS A 89 -14.16 -5.80 -12.00
C LYS A 89 -13.08 -6.71 -11.38
N VAL A 90 -13.15 -8.01 -11.69
CA VAL A 90 -12.14 -9.03 -11.36
C VAL A 90 -10.74 -8.54 -11.75
N GLY A 91 -9.76 -8.65 -10.84
CA GLY A 91 -8.40 -8.12 -11.03
C GLY A 91 -8.18 -6.66 -10.59
N LYS A 92 -9.16 -6.01 -9.94
CA LYS A 92 -9.04 -4.68 -9.29
C LYS A 92 -9.14 -4.76 -7.74
N SER A 93 -9.91 -3.88 -7.09
CA SER A 93 -10.02 -3.76 -5.62
C SER A 93 -10.58 -5.03 -4.96
N GLY A 94 -11.55 -5.68 -5.59
CA GLY A 94 -12.17 -6.93 -5.10
C GLY A 94 -11.18 -8.06 -4.82
N THR A 95 -10.10 -8.19 -5.59
CA THR A 95 -9.06 -9.21 -5.34
C THR A 95 -8.13 -8.83 -4.18
N LEU A 96 -8.01 -7.53 -3.88
CA LEU A 96 -7.12 -7.01 -2.83
C LEU A 96 -7.76 -7.06 -1.44
N VAL A 97 -9.09 -7.07 -1.34
CA VAL A 97 -9.83 -7.16 -0.06
C VAL A 97 -10.16 -8.60 0.36
N THR A 98 -10.30 -9.53 -0.59
CA THR A 98 -10.67 -10.93 -0.29
C THR A 98 -9.61 -11.70 0.48
N TYR A 99 -8.34 -11.54 0.11
CA TYR A 99 -7.24 -12.17 0.84
C TYR A 99 -7.17 -11.69 2.30
N PRO A 100 -7.22 -10.37 2.57
CA PRO A 100 -7.35 -9.86 3.93
C PRO A 100 -8.54 -10.46 4.67
N LEU A 101 -9.74 -10.40 4.08
CA LEU A 101 -10.96 -10.88 4.71
C LEU A 101 -10.85 -12.35 5.13
N ARG A 102 -10.39 -13.24 4.24
CA ARG A 102 -10.20 -14.68 4.51
C ARG A 102 -9.23 -14.95 5.66
N ASN A 103 -8.31 -14.03 5.92
CA ASN A 103 -7.31 -14.18 6.98
C ASN A 103 -7.76 -13.62 8.33
N THR A 104 -8.89 -12.91 8.39
CA THR A 104 -9.48 -12.42 9.64
C THR A 104 -9.88 -13.58 10.55
N THR A 105 -9.89 -13.33 11.87
CA THR A 105 -10.35 -14.31 12.85
C THR A 105 -11.84 -14.55 12.73
N ALA A 106 -12.61 -13.49 12.41
CA ALA A 106 -14.05 -13.54 12.20
C ALA A 106 -14.43 -14.50 11.06
N PHE A 107 -13.77 -14.37 9.91
CA PHE A 107 -14.00 -15.23 8.75
C PHE A 107 -13.64 -16.69 9.06
N LYS A 108 -12.46 -16.94 9.62
CA LYS A 108 -11.98 -18.29 9.93
C LYS A 108 -12.90 -19.05 10.88
N LYS A 109 -13.51 -18.36 11.85
CA LYS A 109 -14.47 -18.98 12.78
C LYS A 109 -15.78 -19.43 12.13
N ARG A 110 -16.11 -18.90 10.93
CA ARG A 110 -17.33 -19.23 10.19
C ARG A 110 -17.04 -19.68 8.76
N SER A 111 -15.82 -20.14 8.46
CA SER A 111 -15.40 -20.42 7.09
C SER A 111 -16.21 -21.52 6.41
N THR A 112 -16.79 -22.44 7.19
CA THR A 112 -17.69 -23.50 6.68
C THR A 112 -19.05 -22.96 6.23
N ASN A 113 -19.47 -21.82 6.76
CA ASN A 113 -20.80 -21.23 6.52
C ASN A 113 -20.72 -20.02 5.59
N ILE A 114 -19.51 -19.62 5.18
CA ILE A 114 -19.29 -18.48 4.28
C ILE A 114 -18.80 -18.97 2.92
N LEU A 115 -19.61 -18.72 1.89
CA LEU A 115 -19.20 -18.87 0.50
C LEU A 115 -18.64 -17.53 0.00
N LEU A 116 -17.40 -17.52 -0.47
CA LEU A 116 -16.84 -16.37 -1.18
C LEU A 116 -16.96 -16.60 -2.69
N SER A 117 -17.80 -15.81 -3.38
CA SER A 117 -17.97 -15.87 -4.83
C SER A 117 -17.91 -14.48 -5.45
N HIS A 118 -17.39 -14.39 -6.67
CA HIS A 118 -17.45 -13.18 -7.51
C HIS A 118 -18.56 -13.27 -8.56
N ASP A 119 -19.25 -14.40 -8.62
CA ASP A 119 -20.27 -14.66 -9.61
C ASP A 119 -21.46 -15.34 -8.92
N PHE A 120 -22.60 -14.67 -8.93
CA PHE A 120 -23.80 -15.17 -8.29
C PHE A 120 -24.54 -16.21 -9.17
N GLU A 121 -24.27 -16.25 -10.48
CA GLU A 121 -24.91 -17.18 -11.41
C GLU A 121 -24.41 -18.62 -11.19
N TYR A 122 -23.17 -18.79 -10.75
CA TYR A 122 -22.55 -20.09 -10.47
C TYR A 122 -22.66 -20.55 -9.01
N ILE A 123 -23.48 -19.90 -8.19
CA ILE A 123 -23.71 -20.35 -6.81
C ILE A 123 -24.61 -21.58 -6.83
N GLU A 124 -24.07 -22.70 -6.35
CA GLU A 124 -24.84 -23.93 -6.16
C GLU A 124 -25.79 -23.83 -4.96
N SER A 125 -27.01 -24.34 -5.13
CA SER A 125 -28.07 -24.34 -4.11
C SER A 125 -28.30 -22.97 -3.42
N PRO A 126 -28.53 -21.89 -4.18
CA PRO A 126 -28.59 -20.52 -3.66
C PRO A 126 -29.71 -20.29 -2.63
N GLU A 127 -30.79 -21.07 -2.70
CA GLU A 127 -31.87 -21.14 -1.70
C GLU A 127 -31.42 -21.50 -0.28
N GLN A 128 -30.21 -22.05 -0.08
CA GLN A 128 -29.66 -22.33 1.24
C GLN A 128 -29.11 -21.08 1.95
N TYR A 129 -28.93 -19.97 1.22
CA TYR A 129 -28.37 -18.75 1.75
C TYR A 129 -29.49 -17.74 2.07
N LYS A 130 -29.44 -17.15 3.26
CA LYS A 130 -30.38 -16.09 3.68
C LYS A 130 -29.74 -14.71 3.71
N HIS A 131 -28.41 -14.67 3.64
CA HIS A 131 -27.58 -13.48 3.86
C HIS A 131 -26.56 -13.33 2.73
N ILE A 132 -26.41 -12.11 2.24
CA ILE A 132 -25.33 -11.72 1.32
C ILE A 132 -24.58 -10.50 1.86
N ILE A 133 -23.26 -10.52 1.76
CA ILE A 133 -22.35 -9.45 2.14
C ILE A 133 -21.62 -8.97 0.90
N PHE A 134 -21.97 -7.79 0.41
CA PHE A 134 -21.20 -7.08 -0.60
C PHE A 134 -19.90 -6.56 0.00
N LEU A 135 -18.78 -6.79 -0.69
CA LEU A 135 -17.45 -6.47 -0.15
C LEU A 135 -16.67 -5.54 -1.09
N ASP A 136 -16.11 -4.47 -0.53
CA ASP A 136 -15.08 -3.64 -1.18
C ASP A 136 -14.04 -3.16 -0.15
N ASP A 137 -12.92 -2.62 -0.60
CA ASP A 137 -11.93 -2.02 0.29
C ASP A 137 -12.36 -0.62 0.76
N PHE A 138 -12.90 0.19 -0.15
CA PHE A 138 -13.23 1.59 0.05
C PHE A 138 -14.43 2.02 -0.78
N ILE A 139 -15.41 2.65 -0.13
CA ILE A 139 -16.59 3.18 -0.81
C ILE A 139 -16.52 4.70 -0.82
N GLY A 140 -16.34 5.27 -2.01
CA GLY A 140 -16.33 6.71 -2.24
C GLY A 140 -17.74 7.31 -2.33
N SER A 141 -18.16 7.68 -3.53
CA SER A 141 -19.50 8.26 -3.79
C SER A 141 -20.65 7.24 -3.77
N GLY A 142 -20.39 5.96 -3.52
CA GLY A 142 -21.37 4.87 -3.63
C GLY A 142 -21.80 4.54 -5.07
N LYS A 143 -21.43 5.35 -6.07
CA LYS A 143 -21.87 5.18 -7.47
C LYS A 143 -21.57 3.79 -8.03
N THR A 144 -20.35 3.27 -7.84
CA THR A 144 -19.98 1.94 -8.34
C THR A 144 -20.90 0.85 -7.80
N PHE A 145 -21.17 0.88 -6.50
CA PHE A 145 -22.07 -0.09 -5.87
C PHE A 145 -23.49 0.04 -6.42
N CYS A 146 -24.05 1.25 -6.47
CA CYS A 146 -25.40 1.45 -7.00
C CYS A 146 -25.52 0.98 -8.46
N ASP A 147 -24.56 1.35 -9.31
CA ASP A 147 -24.57 0.99 -10.73
C ASP A 147 -24.51 -0.54 -10.88
N GLU A 148 -23.66 -1.23 -10.12
CA GLU A 148 -23.53 -2.69 -10.17
C GLU A 148 -24.75 -3.40 -9.59
N PHE A 149 -25.31 -2.89 -8.49
CA PHE A 149 -26.49 -3.46 -7.85
C PHE A 149 -27.75 -3.36 -8.75
N GLU A 150 -27.87 -2.31 -9.55
CA GLU A 150 -28.96 -2.17 -10.53
C GLU A 150 -28.71 -2.95 -11.83
N SER A 151 -27.50 -2.86 -12.41
CA SER A 151 -27.26 -3.33 -13.78
C SER A 151 -26.86 -4.80 -13.90
N SER A 152 -26.43 -5.44 -12.82
CA SER A 152 -25.92 -6.82 -12.87
C SER A 152 -27.00 -7.90 -12.87
N GLY A 153 -28.28 -7.56 -12.69
CA GLY A 153 -29.34 -8.56 -12.47
C GLY A 153 -29.34 -9.18 -11.07
N ILE A 154 -28.41 -8.78 -10.20
CA ILE A 154 -28.30 -9.30 -8.83
C ILE A 154 -29.55 -9.06 -8.00
N LYS A 155 -30.24 -7.92 -8.17
CA LYS A 155 -31.49 -7.63 -7.48
C LYS A 155 -32.59 -8.66 -7.80
N ASN A 156 -32.68 -9.05 -9.08
CA ASN A 156 -33.61 -10.09 -9.53
C ASN A 156 -33.20 -11.45 -8.96
N TRP A 157 -31.91 -11.75 -8.94
CA TRP A 157 -31.37 -12.98 -8.37
C TRP A 157 -31.67 -13.10 -6.86
N LEU A 158 -31.41 -12.04 -6.08
CA LEU A 158 -31.71 -11.96 -4.65
C LEU A 158 -33.20 -12.17 -4.38
N THR A 159 -34.07 -11.57 -5.21
CA THR A 159 -35.53 -11.72 -5.11
C THR A 159 -35.97 -13.16 -5.44
N LYS A 160 -35.47 -13.72 -6.54
CA LYS A 160 -35.77 -15.10 -6.98
C LYS A 160 -35.45 -16.12 -5.90
N TYR A 161 -34.30 -15.98 -5.25
CA TYR A 161 -33.83 -16.90 -4.21
C TYR A 161 -34.19 -16.46 -2.78
N LYS A 162 -35.02 -15.43 -2.63
CA LYS A 162 -35.55 -14.93 -1.36
C LYS A 162 -34.46 -14.60 -0.33
N ILE A 163 -33.32 -14.08 -0.77
CA ILE A 163 -32.24 -13.61 0.09
C ILE A 163 -32.67 -12.28 0.71
N LYS A 164 -32.95 -12.30 2.02
CA LYS A 164 -33.58 -11.16 2.71
C LYS A 164 -32.58 -10.16 3.26
N ASN A 165 -31.46 -10.66 3.81
CA ASN A 165 -30.53 -9.82 4.56
C ASN A 165 -29.35 -9.45 3.67
N ILE A 166 -29.28 -8.17 3.32
CA ILE A 166 -28.27 -7.63 2.42
C ILE A 166 -27.38 -6.70 3.24
N TYR A 167 -26.09 -7.01 3.25
CA TYR A 167 -25.08 -6.22 3.93
C TYR A 167 -24.09 -5.64 2.93
N LEU A 168 -23.55 -4.47 3.25
CA LEU A 168 -22.44 -3.87 2.53
C LEU A 168 -21.29 -3.62 3.51
N LEU A 169 -20.17 -4.31 3.29
CA LEU A 169 -18.98 -4.28 4.13
C LEU A 169 -17.83 -3.64 3.35
N SER A 170 -17.26 -2.59 3.93
CA SER A 170 -15.98 -2.04 3.48
C SER A 170 -15.15 -1.57 4.67
N ALA A 171 -13.82 -1.51 4.52
CA ALA A 171 -13.01 -0.96 5.59
C ALA A 171 -13.40 0.49 5.87
N ILE A 172 -13.60 1.29 4.81
CA ILE A 172 -14.03 2.69 4.91
C ILE A 172 -15.13 3.01 3.90
N ILE A 173 -16.05 3.88 4.30
CA ILE A 173 -17.03 4.54 3.44
C ILE A 173 -17.00 6.06 3.65
N MET A 174 -17.12 6.83 2.57
CA MET A 174 -17.37 8.27 2.67
C MET A 174 -18.85 8.51 3.00
N ASN A 175 -19.12 9.45 3.90
CA ASN A 175 -20.46 9.75 4.39
C ASN A 175 -21.47 10.05 3.28
N ASP A 176 -21.05 10.75 2.22
CA ASP A 176 -21.93 11.05 1.07
C ASP A 176 -22.30 9.79 0.30
N GLY A 177 -21.35 8.87 0.12
CA GLY A 177 -21.62 7.55 -0.47
C GLY A 177 -22.53 6.70 0.41
N LYS A 178 -22.32 6.73 1.73
CA LYS A 178 -23.20 6.06 2.70
C LYS A 178 -24.64 6.55 2.56
N LYS A 179 -24.86 7.87 2.67
CA LYS A 179 -26.18 8.50 2.54
C LYS A 179 -26.86 8.18 1.21
N LYS A 180 -26.11 8.21 0.11
CA LYS A 180 -26.63 7.86 -1.23
C LYS A 180 -27.16 6.43 -1.25
N ILE A 181 -26.39 5.48 -0.71
CA ILE A 181 -26.79 4.06 -0.69
C ILE A 181 -27.99 3.85 0.23
N GLU A 182 -27.98 4.43 1.44
CA GLU A 182 -29.12 4.33 2.39
C GLU A 182 -30.40 4.94 1.81
N THR A 183 -30.29 6.05 1.07
CA THR A 183 -31.44 6.70 0.40
C THR A 183 -31.99 5.83 -0.72
N ASN A 184 -31.11 5.20 -1.51
CA ASN A 184 -31.53 4.38 -2.64
C ASN A 184 -32.02 2.99 -2.22
N TYR A 185 -31.50 2.45 -1.10
CA TYR A 185 -31.67 1.06 -0.70
C TYR A 185 -31.85 0.92 0.82
N ALA A 186 -33.08 1.13 1.29
CA ALA A 186 -33.43 1.05 2.71
C ALA A 186 -33.20 -0.34 3.34
N ASN A 187 -33.13 -1.40 2.53
CA ASN A 187 -32.94 -2.78 2.97
C ASN A 187 -31.47 -3.24 3.03
N ILE A 188 -30.51 -2.35 2.78
CA ILE A 188 -29.08 -2.66 2.81
C ILE A 188 -28.46 -2.12 4.10
N THR A 189 -27.94 -3.03 4.92
CA THR A 189 -27.22 -2.67 6.15
C THR A 189 -25.75 -2.41 5.84
N ILE A 190 -25.28 -1.19 6.05
CA ILE A 190 -23.89 -0.80 5.80
C ILE A 190 -23.06 -0.98 7.09
N VAL A 191 -21.98 -1.73 7.01
CA VAL A 191 -21.02 -1.96 8.10
C VAL A 191 -19.63 -1.52 7.64
N SER A 192 -19.29 -0.26 7.93
CA SER A 192 -18.03 0.36 7.50
C SER A 192 -17.65 1.50 8.44
N GLU A 193 -16.35 1.83 8.53
CA GLU A 193 -15.95 3.07 9.17
C GLU A 193 -16.26 4.28 8.28
N VAL A 194 -16.94 5.27 8.85
CA VAL A 194 -17.36 6.48 8.12
C VAL A 194 -16.27 7.54 8.14
N ARG A 195 -16.07 8.21 7.00
CA ARG A 195 -15.24 9.42 6.87
C ARG A 195 -16.02 10.52 6.16
N HIS A 196 -15.77 11.76 6.53
CA HIS A 196 -16.39 12.93 5.92
C HIS A 196 -15.54 13.49 4.79
N ASN A 197 -16.19 14.22 3.89
CA ASN A 197 -15.51 15.03 2.90
C ASN A 197 -14.54 15.99 3.62
N LEU A 198 -13.30 16.09 3.13
CA LEU A 198 -12.27 16.92 3.74
C LEU A 198 -12.69 18.41 3.84
N PHE A 199 -13.58 18.85 2.96
CA PHE A 199 -14.12 20.21 2.90
C PHE A 199 -15.61 20.27 3.27
N ASP A 200 -16.09 19.33 4.08
CA ASP A 200 -17.44 19.38 4.67
C ASP A 200 -17.57 20.61 5.58
N ASP A 201 -18.60 21.43 5.34
CA ASP A 201 -18.84 22.68 6.05
C ASP A 201 -19.18 22.49 7.53
N LYS A 202 -19.43 21.28 8.01
CA LYS A 202 -19.70 21.00 9.43
C LYS A 202 -18.62 20.11 10.04
N PHE A 203 -18.19 19.09 9.32
CA PHE A 203 -17.35 18.00 9.82
C PHE A 203 -15.91 18.01 9.32
N SER A 204 -15.49 19.04 8.57
CA SER A 204 -14.09 19.15 8.13
C SER A 204 -13.14 19.21 9.33
N PRO A 205 -12.08 18.39 9.35
CA PRO A 205 -11.10 18.40 10.43
C PRO A 205 -10.25 19.69 10.46
N TYR A 206 -10.20 20.45 9.35
CA TYR A 206 -9.49 21.73 9.32
C TYR A 206 -10.14 22.83 10.16
N LYS A 207 -11.38 22.63 10.60
CA LYS A 207 -12.03 23.53 11.54
C LYS A 207 -11.39 23.54 12.93
N ALA A 208 -10.59 22.52 13.26
CA ALA A 208 -9.81 22.47 14.49
C ALA A 208 -8.47 23.23 14.37
N PHE A 209 -8.13 23.73 13.18
CA PHE A 209 -6.91 24.50 12.90
C PHE A 209 -7.23 26.00 13.00
N SER A 210 -6.35 26.87 12.50
CA SER A 210 -6.66 28.30 12.42
C SER A 210 -7.84 28.55 11.47
N ASN A 211 -8.54 29.68 11.68
CA ASN A 211 -9.76 30.02 10.92
C ASN A 211 -9.57 30.01 9.40
N ASP A 212 -8.36 30.26 8.91
CA ASP A 212 -8.06 30.32 7.48
C ASP A 212 -7.61 28.98 6.89
N THR A 213 -7.18 27.99 7.69
CA THR A 213 -6.66 26.70 7.18
C THR A 213 -7.68 26.01 6.27
N PHE A 214 -8.96 25.97 6.64
CA PHE A 214 -10.01 25.35 5.81
C PHE A 214 -10.07 25.97 4.40
N LYS A 215 -10.08 27.31 4.32
CA LYS A 215 -10.18 28.04 3.05
C LYS A 215 -8.90 27.91 2.25
N SER A 216 -7.75 28.08 2.89
CA SER A 216 -6.43 28.01 2.25
C SER A 216 -6.12 26.62 1.73
N VAL A 217 -6.38 25.56 2.51
CA VAL A 217 -6.18 24.17 2.05
C VAL A 217 -7.09 23.87 0.85
N ARG A 218 -8.36 24.28 0.90
CA ARG A 218 -9.29 24.12 -0.23
C ARG A 218 -8.80 24.86 -1.47
N ALA A 219 -8.28 26.08 -1.30
CA ALA A 219 -7.74 26.88 -2.38
C ALA A 219 -6.53 26.20 -3.04
N ILE A 220 -5.57 25.69 -2.27
CA ILE A 220 -4.40 25.00 -2.84
C ILE A 220 -4.78 23.69 -3.51
N VAL A 221 -5.73 22.92 -2.96
CA VAL A 221 -6.23 21.68 -3.60
C VAL A 221 -6.81 21.97 -4.98
N ASN A 222 -7.57 23.06 -5.12
CA ASN A 222 -8.05 23.50 -6.43
C ASN A 222 -6.93 24.03 -7.33
N LYS A 223 -6.10 24.95 -6.82
CA LYS A 223 -5.01 25.61 -7.56
C LYS A 223 -4.07 24.60 -8.22
N TYR A 224 -3.62 23.61 -7.46
CA TYR A 224 -2.66 22.61 -7.94
C TYR A 224 -3.37 21.40 -8.56
N GLY A 225 -4.52 20.97 -8.04
CA GLY A 225 -5.24 19.81 -8.56
C GLY A 225 -5.78 20.02 -9.97
N ASN A 226 -6.10 21.26 -10.34
CA ASN A 226 -6.47 21.65 -11.71
C ASN A 226 -5.29 21.68 -12.70
N LYS A 227 -4.06 21.38 -12.25
CA LYS A 227 -2.87 21.22 -13.10
C LYS A 227 -2.44 19.77 -13.26
N ILE A 228 -3.14 18.84 -12.61
CA ILE A 228 -2.82 17.41 -12.58
C ILE A 228 -3.86 16.66 -13.43
N PRO A 229 -3.61 16.45 -14.73
CA PRO A 229 -4.48 15.59 -15.54
C PRO A 229 -4.49 14.17 -14.97
N VAL A 230 -5.68 13.59 -14.88
CA VAL A 230 -5.85 12.20 -14.46
C VAL A 230 -6.29 11.35 -15.66
N ASN A 231 -5.67 10.17 -15.82
CA ASN A 231 -5.90 9.26 -16.95
C ASN A 231 -7.31 8.64 -16.91
N ARG A 232 -8.29 9.43 -17.35
CA ARG A 232 -9.62 9.03 -17.81
C ARG A 232 -9.79 9.68 -19.18
N PRO A 233 -10.16 8.95 -20.24
CA PRO A 233 -10.48 9.58 -21.52
C PRO A 233 -11.87 10.24 -21.46
N PRO A 234 -12.03 11.51 -21.92
CA PRO A 234 -10.99 12.50 -22.22
C PRO A 234 -10.31 12.99 -20.94
N ASN A 235 -9.01 13.33 -20.97
CA ASN A 235 -8.24 13.71 -19.78
C ASN A 235 -9.00 14.73 -18.92
N GLN A 236 -9.20 14.38 -17.65
CA GLN A 236 -9.97 15.22 -16.71
C GLN A 236 -9.06 15.77 -15.63
N PHE A 237 -9.49 16.85 -15.00
CA PHE A 237 -8.92 17.36 -13.76
C PHE A 237 -9.90 17.06 -12.63
N LEU A 238 -9.44 16.32 -11.63
CA LEU A 238 -10.25 15.92 -10.48
C LEU A 238 -9.57 16.39 -9.19
N PRO A 239 -9.47 17.70 -8.92
CA PRO A 239 -8.79 18.23 -7.73
C PRO A 239 -9.32 17.58 -6.44
N MET A 240 -10.64 17.46 -6.33
CA MET A 240 -11.35 16.84 -5.21
C MET A 240 -11.50 15.32 -5.33
N GLY A 241 -10.82 14.68 -6.29
CA GLY A 241 -11.03 13.27 -6.60
C GLY A 241 -12.36 13.00 -7.31
N TYR A 242 -12.61 11.72 -7.59
CA TYR A 242 -13.82 11.26 -8.25
C TYR A 242 -15.08 11.67 -7.48
N GLU A 243 -16.08 12.20 -8.20
CA GLU A 243 -17.35 12.67 -7.63
C GLU A 243 -17.17 13.68 -6.48
N ASN A 244 -16.07 14.46 -6.52
CA ASN A 244 -15.73 15.46 -5.53
C ASN A 244 -15.74 14.98 -4.07
N SER A 245 -15.47 13.68 -3.84
CA SER A 245 -15.52 13.10 -2.50
C SER A 245 -14.46 13.69 -1.53
N ALA A 246 -13.39 14.27 -2.08
CA ALA A 246 -12.26 14.86 -1.36
C ALA A 246 -11.81 14.02 -0.16
N SER A 247 -11.57 12.73 -0.39
CA SER A 247 -11.01 11.85 0.65
C SER A 247 -9.54 12.23 0.93
N SER A 248 -9.08 11.91 2.13
CA SER A 248 -7.71 12.14 2.60
C SER A 248 -7.03 10.83 2.99
N ILE A 249 -7.32 9.74 2.26
CA ILE A 249 -6.91 8.38 2.63
C ILE A 249 -6.07 7.74 1.52
N ALA A 250 -5.07 6.95 1.91
CA ALA A 250 -4.45 5.96 1.04
C ALA A 250 -4.26 4.64 1.78
N PHE A 251 -4.36 3.53 1.04
CA PHE A 251 -4.08 2.20 1.56
C PHE A 251 -2.66 1.76 1.19
N PHE A 252 -2.22 0.68 1.81
CA PHE A 252 -0.96 0.00 1.50
C PHE A 252 -0.88 -0.50 0.04
N HIS A 253 -2.01 -0.86 -0.56
CA HIS A 253 -2.09 -1.38 -1.93
C HIS A 253 -2.39 -0.31 -3.00
N GLY A 254 -2.77 0.90 -2.61
CA GLY A 254 -3.09 1.95 -3.56
C GLY A 254 -3.89 3.09 -2.95
N THR A 255 -4.12 4.12 -3.74
CA THR A 255 -4.89 5.30 -3.32
C THR A 255 -6.24 5.33 -4.05
N PRO A 256 -7.37 5.40 -3.32
CA PRO A 256 -8.67 5.61 -3.93
C PRO A 256 -8.67 6.87 -4.80
N ASN A 257 -9.40 6.86 -5.93
CA ASN A 257 -9.48 8.02 -6.83
C ASN A 257 -10.40 9.10 -6.26
N ASN A 258 -11.15 8.77 -5.22
CA ASN A 258 -11.92 9.71 -4.42
C ASN A 258 -11.02 10.58 -3.52
N THR A 259 -9.76 10.18 -3.31
CA THR A 259 -8.77 10.99 -2.61
C THR A 259 -8.41 12.22 -3.45
N ILE A 260 -8.10 13.35 -2.82
CA ILE A 260 -7.65 14.56 -3.54
C ILE A 260 -6.48 14.26 -4.49
N SER A 261 -6.48 14.83 -5.70
CA SER A 261 -5.53 14.45 -6.75
C SER A 261 -4.07 14.79 -6.42
N LEU A 262 -3.84 15.79 -5.55
CA LEU A 262 -2.50 16.17 -5.09
C LEU A 262 -1.70 14.99 -4.52
N ILE A 263 -2.39 14.02 -3.92
CA ILE A 263 -1.77 12.88 -3.24
C ILE A 263 -1.33 11.80 -4.23
N TRP A 264 -2.17 11.49 -5.22
CA TRP A 264 -2.00 10.29 -6.06
C TRP A 264 -1.78 10.56 -7.53
N GLY A 265 -2.20 11.72 -8.03
CA GLY A 265 -2.01 12.12 -9.41
C GLY A 265 -0.52 12.29 -9.70
N LYS A 266 -0.05 11.73 -10.81
CA LYS A 266 1.37 11.73 -11.19
C LYS A 266 1.48 12.20 -12.62
N THR A 267 2.29 13.21 -12.84
CA THR A 267 2.62 13.73 -14.17
C THR A 267 4.13 13.84 -14.30
N LYS A 268 4.62 14.32 -15.45
CA LYS A 268 6.05 14.66 -15.60
C LYS A 268 6.47 15.78 -14.63
N ASP A 269 5.53 16.66 -14.29
CA ASP A 269 5.77 17.89 -13.53
C ASP A 269 5.18 17.85 -12.11
N TRP A 270 4.52 16.76 -11.73
CA TRP A 270 3.95 16.57 -10.40
C TRP A 270 4.42 15.25 -9.79
N ASN A 271 5.20 15.35 -8.71
CA ASN A 271 5.62 14.21 -7.92
C ASN A 271 4.49 13.78 -7.00
N SER A 272 3.97 12.55 -7.14
CA SER A 272 2.92 12.05 -6.24
C SER A 272 3.48 11.48 -4.94
N LEU A 273 2.71 11.60 -3.87
CA LEU A 273 3.06 11.07 -2.55
C LEU A 273 2.69 9.58 -2.45
N TYR A 274 1.44 9.25 -2.79
CA TYR A 274 0.90 7.89 -2.84
C TYR A 274 0.24 7.63 -4.19
N PRO A 275 0.99 7.13 -5.19
CA PRO A 275 0.43 6.81 -6.51
C PRO A 275 -0.77 5.85 -6.43
N ARG A 276 -1.74 6.04 -7.34
CA ARG A 276 -2.99 5.27 -7.38
C ARG A 276 -2.80 3.76 -7.60
N ARG A 277 -1.94 3.35 -8.55
CA ARG A 277 -1.82 1.93 -8.95
C ARG A 277 -0.67 1.23 -8.20
N ALA A 278 -0.91 -0.02 -7.81
CA ALA A 278 0.05 -0.89 -7.12
C ALA A 278 1.30 -1.21 -7.96
N ASP A 279 1.18 -1.24 -9.29
CA ASP A 279 2.30 -1.42 -10.24
C ASP A 279 3.36 -0.31 -10.13
N VAL A 280 2.95 0.92 -9.81
CA VAL A 280 3.88 2.02 -9.53
C VAL A 280 4.60 1.79 -8.20
N ARG A 281 3.94 1.24 -7.17
CA ARG A 281 4.64 0.82 -5.92
C ARG A 281 5.50 -0.43 -6.12
N MET A 282 5.13 -1.34 -7.03
CA MET A 282 5.99 -2.46 -7.45
C MET A 282 7.19 -1.98 -8.29
N SER A 283 7.06 -0.87 -9.03
CA SER A 283 8.20 -0.20 -9.66
C SER A 283 9.11 0.45 -8.61
N GLU A 284 8.57 0.96 -7.50
CA GLU A 284 9.35 1.39 -6.33
C GLU A 284 10.05 0.21 -5.64
N ALA A 285 9.46 -1.00 -5.63
CA ALA A 285 10.12 -2.23 -5.21
C ALA A 285 11.23 -2.69 -6.19
N ARG A 286 11.09 -2.42 -7.51
CA ARG A 286 12.16 -2.64 -8.49
C ARG A 286 13.29 -1.62 -8.35
N GLU A 287 12.98 -0.36 -8.08
CA GLU A 287 13.97 0.67 -7.76
C GLU A 287 14.68 0.36 -6.44
N LEU A 288 13.95 -0.15 -5.45
CA LEU A 288 14.52 -0.70 -4.22
C LEU A 288 15.44 -1.89 -4.52
N LYS A 289 15.04 -2.83 -5.41
CA LYS A 289 15.89 -3.94 -5.86
C LYS A 289 17.16 -3.46 -6.57
N LYS A 290 17.08 -2.38 -7.38
CA LYS A 290 18.26 -1.73 -7.98
C LYS A 290 19.14 -1.08 -6.91
N GLU A 291 18.54 -0.41 -5.94
CA GLU A 291 19.24 0.22 -4.82
C GLU A 291 19.97 -0.83 -3.96
N ILE A 292 19.34 -1.98 -3.73
CA ILE A 292 19.88 -3.12 -2.99
C ILE A 292 21.00 -3.81 -3.76
N ASN A 293 20.84 -4.06 -5.07
CA ASN A 293 21.93 -4.58 -5.91
C ASN A 293 23.15 -3.66 -5.90
N TYR A 294 22.92 -2.35 -5.86
CA TYR A 294 23.97 -1.36 -5.67
C TYR A 294 24.64 -1.46 -4.28
N TYR A 295 23.87 -1.61 -3.19
CA TYR A 295 24.44 -1.86 -1.86
C TYR A 295 25.29 -3.14 -1.81
N LEU A 296 24.84 -4.24 -2.42
CA LEU A 296 25.61 -5.49 -2.50
C LEU A 296 26.93 -5.33 -3.27
N SER A 297 26.90 -4.61 -4.39
CA SER A 297 28.12 -4.31 -5.15
C SER A 297 29.16 -3.53 -4.34
N ILE A 298 28.70 -2.78 -3.32
CA ILE A 298 29.55 -2.01 -2.42
C ILE A 298 30.07 -2.89 -1.29
N CYS A 299 29.25 -3.81 -0.76
CA CYS A 299 29.71 -4.85 0.17
C CYS A 299 30.88 -5.65 -0.43
N ASP A 300 30.71 -6.13 -1.67
CA ASP A 300 31.75 -6.86 -2.42
C ASP A 300 33.03 -6.02 -2.57
N LYS A 301 32.90 -4.74 -2.96
CA LYS A 301 34.03 -3.80 -3.13
C LYS A 301 34.73 -3.39 -1.84
N LEU A 302 34.15 -3.67 -0.67
CA LEU A 302 34.71 -3.32 0.62
C LEU A 302 35.33 -4.51 1.34
N GLY A 303 35.39 -5.68 0.69
CA GLY A 303 35.79 -6.91 1.35
C GLY A 303 34.83 -7.32 2.46
N ILE A 304 33.61 -6.76 2.49
CA ILE A 304 32.53 -7.19 3.38
C ILE A 304 31.99 -8.48 2.75
N ASN A 305 32.70 -9.57 3.03
CA ASN A 305 32.47 -10.88 2.45
C ASN A 305 31.20 -11.49 3.06
N LEU A 306 30.07 -11.27 2.39
CA LEU A 306 28.81 -11.97 2.67
C LEU A 306 28.86 -13.40 2.10
N THR A 307 29.72 -13.64 1.11
CA THR A 307 29.86 -14.88 0.34
C THR A 307 30.44 -16.06 1.10
N SER A 308 31.11 -15.88 2.24
CA SER A 308 31.46 -16.97 3.14
C SER A 308 30.50 -16.94 4.33
N GLY A 309 29.46 -17.77 4.29
CA GLY A 309 28.60 -18.10 5.44
C GLY A 309 29.36 -18.79 6.58
N ILE A 310 30.54 -18.29 6.95
CA ILE A 310 31.45 -18.87 7.93
C ILE A 310 31.66 -17.96 9.15
N ASN A 311 31.51 -16.62 9.12
CA ASN A 311 31.94 -15.82 10.29
C ASN A 311 31.03 -14.70 10.80
N LEU A 312 29.73 -14.72 10.49
CA LEU A 312 28.79 -13.86 11.22
C LEU A 312 27.48 -14.58 11.60
N ILE A 313 27.09 -15.70 10.95
CA ILE A 313 26.04 -16.66 11.38
C ILE A 313 26.80 -17.96 11.63
N GLY A 314 26.71 -18.51 12.83
CA GLY A 314 26.79 -19.95 13.08
C GLY A 314 28.18 -20.58 13.14
N GLU A 315 28.56 -21.04 14.32
CA GLU A 315 29.75 -21.85 14.57
C GLU A 315 29.68 -23.31 14.08
N ARG A 316 28.81 -23.72 13.13
CA ARG A 316 28.86 -25.11 12.64
C ARG A 316 28.66 -25.28 11.12
N PRO A 317 29.46 -26.14 10.45
CA PRO A 317 29.51 -26.24 8.98
C PRO A 317 28.47 -27.23 8.41
N ASP A 318 27.79 -26.88 7.32
CA ASP A 318 27.02 -27.81 6.49
C ASP A 318 27.91 -28.33 5.34
N MET A 319 28.04 -29.66 5.24
CA MET A 319 28.96 -30.37 4.32
C MET A 319 28.39 -30.57 2.90
N ARG A 320 27.51 -29.68 2.43
CA ARG A 320 26.91 -29.77 1.08
C ARG A 320 27.23 -28.51 0.29
N GLN A 321 28.35 -28.54 -0.43
CA GLN A 321 28.66 -27.52 -1.45
C GLN A 321 27.59 -27.55 -2.54
N ASP A 322 27.00 -26.38 -2.85
CA ASP A 322 26.55 -26.09 -4.22
C ASP A 322 26.28 -24.59 -4.51
N SER A 323 27.05 -24.08 -5.48
CA SER A 323 26.93 -22.82 -6.25
C SER A 323 26.97 -21.45 -5.52
N THR A 324 28.05 -20.69 -5.79
CA THR A 324 28.27 -19.28 -5.40
C THR A 324 27.09 -18.34 -5.71
N LYS A 325 26.25 -18.69 -6.69
CA LYS A 325 25.05 -17.95 -7.09
C LYS A 325 23.95 -18.02 -6.02
N LYS A 326 23.67 -19.21 -5.47
CA LYS A 326 22.64 -19.44 -4.46
C LYS A 326 22.96 -18.72 -3.14
N ILE A 327 24.26 -18.69 -2.79
CA ILE A 327 24.78 -17.97 -1.61
C ILE A 327 24.62 -16.44 -1.78
N ARG A 328 24.86 -15.89 -2.98
CA ARG A 328 24.64 -14.46 -3.26
C ARG A 328 23.15 -14.08 -3.20
N GLU A 329 22.28 -14.96 -3.70
CA GLU A 329 20.83 -14.77 -3.67
C GLU A 329 20.28 -14.76 -2.23
N GLN A 330 20.81 -15.63 -1.35
CA GLN A 330 20.45 -15.66 0.07
C GLN A 330 20.94 -14.41 0.83
N ASN A 331 22.19 -13.98 0.62
CA ASN A 331 22.72 -12.76 1.24
C ASN A 331 21.99 -11.49 0.77
N HIS A 332 21.65 -11.43 -0.52
CA HIS A 332 20.77 -10.38 -1.05
C HIS A 332 19.44 -10.37 -0.29
N ALA A 333 18.82 -11.54 -0.14
CA ALA A 333 17.55 -11.67 0.56
C ALA A 333 17.65 -11.26 2.04
N ALA A 334 18.73 -11.62 2.75
CA ALA A 334 18.96 -11.28 4.15
C ALA A 334 19.17 -9.77 4.39
N ILE A 335 20.00 -9.11 3.57
CA ILE A 335 20.21 -7.65 3.66
C ILE A 335 18.95 -6.89 3.25
N THR A 336 18.27 -7.36 2.21
CA THR A 336 16.97 -6.78 1.79
C THR A 336 15.95 -6.88 2.91
N LEU A 337 15.87 -8.05 3.55
CA LEU A 337 14.99 -8.28 4.69
C LEU A 337 15.32 -7.32 5.83
N LEU A 338 16.59 -7.19 6.23
CA LEU A 338 17.02 -6.22 7.25
C LEU A 338 16.67 -4.78 6.84
N PHE A 339 16.95 -4.38 5.61
CA PHE A 339 16.67 -3.04 5.15
C PHE A 339 15.17 -2.74 5.14
N LEU A 340 14.37 -3.67 4.62
CA LEU A 340 12.91 -3.59 4.56
C LEU A 340 12.28 -3.62 5.96
N LYS A 341 12.80 -4.45 6.87
CA LYS A 341 12.33 -4.46 8.26
C LYS A 341 12.71 -3.20 9.01
N ASN A 342 13.88 -2.62 8.73
CA ASN A 342 14.28 -1.32 9.29
C ASN A 342 13.35 -0.21 8.82
N LYS A 343 12.72 -0.40 7.67
CA LYS A 343 11.71 0.48 7.06
C LYS A 343 10.27 0.09 7.43
N GLY A 344 10.06 -0.88 8.31
CA GLY A 344 8.74 -1.28 8.80
C GLY A 344 7.91 -2.16 7.87
N TYR A 345 8.50 -2.72 6.81
CA TYR A 345 7.78 -3.62 5.91
C TYR A 345 7.46 -4.97 6.57
N GLU A 346 6.31 -5.55 6.25
CA GLU A 346 5.90 -6.87 6.76
C GLU A 346 6.40 -8.05 5.92
N ASN A 347 6.45 -9.23 6.55
CA ASN A 347 7.03 -10.44 5.95
C ASN A 347 6.38 -10.79 4.60
N ILE A 348 5.07 -10.58 4.47
CA ILE A 348 4.35 -10.87 3.24
C ILE A 348 4.80 -9.99 2.07
N PHE A 349 5.10 -8.72 2.34
CA PHE A 349 5.62 -7.81 1.32
C PHE A 349 7.08 -8.07 1.04
N ILE A 350 7.86 -8.43 2.06
CA ILE A 350 9.24 -8.84 1.87
C ILE A 350 9.30 -10.10 1.01
N CYS A 351 8.44 -11.09 1.28
CA CYS A 351 8.21 -12.27 0.45
C CYS A 351 7.88 -11.88 -0.99
N GLN A 352 6.94 -10.96 -1.20
CA GLN A 352 6.53 -10.52 -2.53
C GLN A 352 7.63 -9.73 -3.26
N ILE A 353 8.40 -8.89 -2.55
CA ILE A 353 9.51 -8.09 -3.08
C ILE A 353 10.69 -8.99 -3.46
N LEU A 354 10.96 -10.00 -2.63
CA LEU A 354 12.04 -10.95 -2.83
C LEU A 354 11.66 -12.11 -3.75
N GLY A 355 10.37 -12.34 -4.00
CA GLY A 355 9.88 -13.51 -4.73
C GLY A 355 10.08 -14.82 -3.95
N ILE A 356 10.01 -14.76 -2.62
CA ILE A 356 10.23 -15.91 -1.72
C ILE A 356 8.97 -16.25 -0.94
N THR A 357 8.84 -17.50 -0.53
CA THR A 357 7.75 -18.06 0.27
C THR A 357 7.87 -17.68 1.76
N ARG A 358 6.81 -17.99 2.53
CA ARG A 358 6.79 -17.78 3.99
C ARG A 358 7.78 -18.67 4.73
N GLU A 359 8.08 -19.86 4.21
CA GLU A 359 9.10 -20.72 4.80
C GLU A 359 10.50 -20.18 4.51
N GLU A 360 10.76 -19.73 3.29
CA GLU A 360 12.06 -19.14 2.92
C GLU A 360 12.38 -17.88 3.72
N ILE A 361 11.40 -16.98 3.96
CA ILE A 361 11.65 -15.83 4.83
C ILE A 361 11.87 -16.25 6.29
N ARG A 362 11.23 -17.33 6.76
CA ARG A 362 11.45 -17.87 8.11
C ARG A 362 12.89 -18.37 8.26
N TYR A 363 13.45 -19.04 7.24
CA TYR A 363 14.86 -19.44 7.23
C TYR A 363 15.80 -18.23 7.27
N LEU A 364 15.54 -17.18 6.48
CA LEU A 364 16.33 -15.93 6.55
C LEU A 364 16.27 -15.27 7.92
N TYR A 365 15.14 -15.37 8.61
CA TYR A 365 14.98 -14.83 9.95
C TYR A 365 15.76 -15.59 11.01
N ILE A 366 15.74 -16.92 10.94
CA ILE A 366 16.55 -17.79 11.80
C ILE A 366 18.02 -17.46 11.60
N GLU A 367 18.43 -17.31 10.35
CA GLU A 367 19.78 -16.94 9.96
C GLU A 367 20.18 -15.57 10.55
N LEU A 368 19.40 -14.52 10.31
CA LEU A 368 19.66 -13.19 10.85
C LEU A 368 19.66 -13.13 12.38
N LYS A 369 18.81 -13.94 13.03
CA LYS A 369 18.74 -14.06 14.49
C LYS A 369 20.02 -14.69 15.02
N ASN A 370 20.52 -15.73 14.36
CA ASN A 370 21.78 -16.37 14.71
C ASN A 370 22.98 -15.41 14.54
N LYS A 371 22.86 -14.34 13.73
CA LYS A 371 23.85 -13.24 13.67
C LYS A 371 23.67 -12.16 14.75
N GLY A 372 22.62 -12.22 15.58
CA GLY A 372 22.25 -11.12 16.46
C GLY A 372 21.69 -9.89 15.75
N LEU A 373 21.37 -9.95 14.44
CA LEU A 373 20.90 -8.77 13.67
C LEU A 373 19.40 -8.50 13.80
N VAL A 374 18.64 -9.49 14.27
CA VAL A 374 17.20 -9.36 14.57
C VAL A 374 16.90 -9.97 15.93
N THR A 375 15.87 -9.46 16.57
CA THR A 375 15.42 -9.90 17.90
C THR A 375 14.82 -11.31 17.87
N ASN A 376 14.75 -11.96 19.04
CA ASN A 376 14.26 -13.34 19.19
C ASN A 376 12.85 -13.60 18.64
N ASN A 377 12.02 -12.55 18.55
CA ASN A 377 10.67 -12.60 18.00
C ASN A 377 10.64 -12.43 16.47
N PHE A 378 11.78 -12.28 15.79
CA PHE A 378 11.91 -12.04 14.35
C PHE A 378 11.17 -10.80 13.83
N ARG A 379 10.73 -9.89 14.72
CA ARG A 379 9.90 -8.73 14.36
C ARG A 379 10.68 -7.43 14.27
N THR A 380 11.79 -7.32 15.00
CA THR A 380 12.54 -6.07 15.12
C THR A 380 14.04 -6.29 14.88
N ILE A 381 14.70 -5.27 14.38
CA ILE A 381 16.15 -5.28 14.13
C ILE A 381 16.86 -4.82 15.39
N THR A 382 17.95 -5.50 15.74
CA THR A 382 18.78 -5.15 16.90
C THR A 382 19.61 -3.90 16.63
N ASN A 383 20.29 -3.38 17.67
CA ASN A 383 21.23 -2.27 17.49
C ASN A 383 22.41 -2.67 16.59
N GLU A 384 22.83 -3.93 16.62
CA GLU A 384 23.86 -4.48 15.73
C GLU A 384 23.39 -4.50 14.26
N GLY A 385 22.15 -4.93 14.01
CA GLY A 385 21.53 -4.86 12.69
C GLY A 385 21.42 -3.44 12.15
N LYS A 386 21.03 -2.48 13.01
CA LYS A 386 20.99 -1.05 12.66
C LYS A 386 22.40 -0.49 12.39
N SER A 387 23.39 -0.86 13.20
CA SER A 387 24.79 -0.45 13.03
C SER A 387 25.38 -0.96 11.72
N LEU A 388 25.07 -2.21 11.34
CA LEU A 388 25.43 -2.77 10.04
C LEU A 388 24.82 -1.95 8.89
N LEU A 389 23.52 -1.65 8.93
CA LEU A 389 22.86 -0.83 7.92
C LEU A 389 23.45 0.59 7.86
N PHE A 390 23.78 1.17 9.02
CA PHE A 390 24.39 2.50 9.10
C PHE A 390 25.79 2.51 8.46
N LYS A 391 26.65 1.51 8.76
CA LYS A 391 27.97 1.35 8.12
C LYS A 391 27.84 1.25 6.60
N LEU A 392 26.90 0.44 6.09
CA LEU A 392 26.62 0.33 4.66
C LEU A 392 26.22 1.69 4.06
N SER A 393 25.34 2.44 4.73
CA SER A 393 24.90 3.76 4.27
C SER A 393 26.02 4.81 4.24
N ARG A 394 26.99 4.76 5.17
CA ARG A 394 28.10 5.73 5.23
C ARG A 394 29.08 5.53 4.08
N VAL A 395 29.37 4.27 3.75
CA VAL A 395 30.32 3.95 2.69
C VAL A 395 29.74 4.20 1.29
N THR A 396 28.43 4.02 1.12
CA THR A 396 27.76 4.36 -0.15
C THR A 396 27.74 5.87 -0.41
N LYS A 397 27.67 6.71 0.63
CA LYS A 397 27.76 8.17 0.54
C LYS A 397 29.19 8.66 0.27
N SER A 398 30.21 8.10 0.93
CA SER A 398 31.60 8.58 0.82
C SER A 398 32.25 8.31 -0.55
N LYS A 399 31.86 7.24 -1.24
CA LYS A 399 32.45 6.86 -2.53
C LYS A 399 31.89 7.61 -3.76
N LYS A 400 30.98 8.60 -3.60
CA LYS A 400 30.32 9.36 -4.71
C LYS A 400 29.85 8.49 -5.91
N ILE A 401 29.49 7.23 -5.69
CA ILE A 401 29.28 6.23 -6.78
C ILE A 401 28.00 6.53 -7.60
N ARG A 402 27.14 7.45 -7.14
CA ARG A 402 25.97 7.95 -7.90
C ARG A 402 26.29 9.08 -8.88
N ASN A 403 27.48 9.65 -8.85
CA ASN A 403 27.83 10.69 -9.81
C ASN A 403 28.18 10.04 -11.15
N GLU A 404 27.57 10.54 -12.23
CA GLU A 404 27.97 10.21 -13.60
C GLU A 404 29.42 10.68 -13.79
N THR A 405 30.37 9.75 -13.73
CA THR A 405 31.74 10.00 -14.15
C THR A 405 31.91 9.51 -15.58
N GLU A 406 32.81 10.13 -16.32
CA GLU A 406 33.10 9.81 -17.73
C GLU A 406 33.32 8.30 -17.94
N ASN A 407 34.00 7.63 -17.00
CA ASN A 407 34.21 6.18 -16.97
C ASN A 407 32.92 5.32 -16.87
N ASN A 408 31.85 5.83 -16.24
CA ASN A 408 30.57 5.14 -16.11
C ASN A 408 29.66 5.31 -17.33
N LEU A 409 30.00 6.24 -18.23
CA LEU A 409 29.30 6.53 -19.48
C LEU A 409 30.00 5.94 -20.72
N ILE A 410 31.17 5.29 -20.55
CA ILE A 410 31.83 4.58 -21.65
C ILE A 410 30.93 3.44 -22.11
N ILE A 411 30.44 3.53 -23.34
CA ILE A 411 29.71 2.46 -24.02
C ILE A 411 30.66 1.26 -24.11
N LYS A 412 30.43 0.26 -23.26
CA LYS A 412 31.19 -0.98 -23.33
C LYS A 412 30.72 -1.75 -24.56
N LYS A 413 31.53 -1.76 -25.62
CA LYS A 413 31.36 -2.63 -26.79
C LYS A 413 31.65 -4.08 -26.40
N TYR A 414 30.72 -4.72 -25.70
CA TYR A 414 30.71 -6.17 -25.60
C TYR A 414 29.85 -6.73 -26.71
N LEU A 415 30.43 -7.61 -27.52
CA LEU A 415 29.68 -8.44 -28.45
C LEU A 415 28.83 -9.40 -27.61
N TYR A 416 27.57 -9.06 -27.41
CA TYR A 416 26.61 -9.94 -26.74
C TYR A 416 26.22 -11.05 -27.71
N LEU A 417 26.81 -12.24 -27.53
CA LEU A 417 26.38 -13.48 -28.16
C LEU A 417 25.36 -14.16 -27.25
N PRO A 418 24.05 -14.11 -27.56
CA PRO A 418 23.05 -14.83 -26.79
C PRO A 418 23.30 -16.34 -26.91
N LYS A 419 23.39 -17.03 -25.76
CA LYS A 419 23.60 -18.49 -25.70
C LYS A 419 22.39 -19.32 -26.15
N MET A 420 21.23 -18.68 -26.34
CA MET A 420 20.01 -19.30 -26.86
C MET A 420 19.20 -18.22 -27.59
N PHE A 421 18.70 -18.53 -28.78
CA PHE A 421 17.79 -17.67 -29.52
C PHE A 421 16.48 -18.43 -29.75
N LYS A 422 15.36 -17.90 -29.25
CA LYS A 422 14.02 -18.52 -29.34
C LYS A 422 13.92 -19.97 -28.78
N GLY A 423 14.70 -20.30 -27.76
CA GLY A 423 14.54 -21.58 -27.05
C GLY A 423 15.18 -22.79 -27.74
N LEU A 424 15.97 -22.59 -28.78
CA LEU A 424 16.87 -23.61 -29.33
C LEU A 424 18.31 -23.18 -29.04
N THR A 425 19.12 -24.13 -28.60
CA THR A 425 20.57 -23.97 -28.36
C THR A 425 21.30 -23.62 -29.63
#